data_AF-A0A9D4Y6I2-F1
#
_entry.id   AF-A0A9D4Y6I2-F1
#
_cell.length_a   1.000
_cell.length_b   1.000
_cell.length_c   1.000
_cell.angle_alpha   90.00
_cell.angle_beta   90.00
_cell.angle_gamma   90.00
#
_symmetry.space_group_name_H-M   'P 1'
#
loop_
_entity.id
_entity.type
_entity.pdbx_description
1 polymer ?
#
loop_
_entity_poly.entity_id
_entity_poly.type
_entity_poly.pdbx_seq_one_letter_code
_entity_poly.pdbx_strand_id
1 'polypeptide(L)'
;MDEIKDQFLELRKELKTLRGKDLFGKSVAEMCLVPNIKIPVKFRISNFEKYKGNTFPMSHLVMYARKMSTQTENDQLLIYYFQDNLTGVSLKWYMGLDNANVRTFNDFGETFLKQYKYNVDMAPDRDQLRSML
;
A
#
# COMPACT_ATOMS: atom_id res chain seq x y z
N MET A 1 20.17 47.32 5.75
CA MET A 1 19.91 46.14 6.60
C MET A 1 18.44 45.73 6.52
N ASP A 2 17.52 46.70 6.36
CA ASP A 2 16.08 46.44 6.24
C ASP A 2 15.68 45.88 4.87
N GLU A 3 16.29 46.33 3.77
CA GLU A 3 16.04 45.79 2.41
C GLU A 3 16.26 44.28 2.29
N ILE A 4 17.31 43.74 2.92
CA ILE A 4 17.59 42.30 2.88
C ILE A 4 16.55 41.52 3.68
N LYS A 5 16.04 42.10 4.78
CA LYS A 5 14.97 41.48 5.57
C LYS A 5 13.65 41.49 4.82
N ASP A 6 13.34 42.57 4.12
CA ASP A 6 12.14 42.69 3.30
C ASP A 6 12.17 41.70 2.14
N GLN A 7 13.29 41.62 1.40
CA GLN A 7 13.47 40.61 0.35
C GLN A 7 13.33 39.18 0.88
N PHE A 8 13.89 38.88 2.06
CA PHE A 8 13.76 37.56 2.67
C PHE A 8 12.32 37.23 3.09
N LEU A 9 11.55 38.25 3.49
CA LEU A 9 10.14 38.12 3.86
C LEU A 9 9.25 37.91 2.63
N GLU A 10 9.52 38.63 1.54
CA GLU A 10 8.89 38.43 0.22
C GLU A 10 9.11 37.00 -0.27
N LEU A 11 10.36 36.53 -0.26
CA LEU A 11 10.72 35.19 -0.72
C LEU A 11 10.02 34.10 0.11
N ARG A 12 9.91 34.29 1.43
CA ARG A 12 9.15 33.39 2.31
C ARG A 12 7.66 33.36 1.97
N LYS A 13 7.05 34.50 1.63
CA LYS A 13 5.64 34.57 1.22
C LYS A 13 5.43 33.85 -0.11
N GLU A 14 6.31 34.06 -1.09
CA GLU A 14 6.27 33.34 -2.37
C GLU A 14 6.40 31.83 -2.18
N LEU A 15 7.39 31.36 -1.40
CA LEU A 15 7.55 29.94 -1.10
C LEU A 15 6.33 29.33 -0.40
N LYS A 16 5.67 30.09 0.49
CA LYS A 16 4.44 29.64 1.16
C LYS A 16 3.25 29.56 0.21
N THR A 17 3.24 30.40 -0.83
CA THR A 17 2.21 30.45 -1.86
C THR A 17 2.44 29.38 -2.92
N LEU A 18 3.70 29.09 -3.25
CA LEU A 18 4.15 28.01 -4.14
C LEU A 18 3.97 26.62 -3.54
N ARG A 19 3.95 26.49 -2.20
CA ARG A 19 3.72 25.21 -1.49
C ARG A 19 2.32 24.62 -1.70
N GLY A 20 1.48 25.22 -2.54
CA GLY A 20 0.14 24.75 -2.84
C GLY A 20 -0.75 24.58 -1.60
N LYS A 21 -1.95 24.04 -1.79
CA LYS A 21 -2.79 23.54 -0.69
C LYS A 21 -2.34 22.13 -0.30
N ASP A 22 -1.04 21.93 -0.11
CA ASP A 22 -0.48 20.61 0.18
C ASP A 22 -0.87 20.18 1.58
N LEU A 23 -1.42 18.97 1.67
CA LEU A 23 -1.77 18.34 2.94
C LEU A 23 -0.45 18.03 3.66
N PHE A 24 -0.20 18.68 4.80
CA PHE A 24 0.99 18.42 5.64
C PHE A 24 2.34 18.62 4.92
N GLY A 25 2.38 19.41 3.83
CA GLY A 25 3.61 19.63 3.06
C GLY A 25 3.96 18.51 2.08
N LYS A 26 3.01 17.63 1.77
CA LYS A 26 3.07 16.68 0.65
C LYS A 26 1.86 16.88 -0.26
N SER A 27 2.08 16.74 -1.55
CA SER A 27 1.01 16.64 -2.54
C SER A 27 0.22 15.34 -2.36
N VAL A 28 -1.01 15.31 -2.86
CA VAL A 28 -1.85 14.09 -2.82
C VAL A 28 -1.17 12.92 -3.55
N ALA A 29 -0.49 13.20 -4.67
CA ALA A 29 0.21 12.17 -5.44
C ALA A 29 1.38 11.53 -4.64
N GLU A 30 2.09 12.32 -3.84
CA GLU A 30 3.15 11.83 -2.95
C GLU A 30 2.63 11.00 -1.76
N MET A 31 1.34 11.11 -1.44
CA MET A 31 0.69 10.28 -0.42
C MET A 31 0.17 8.95 -0.95
N CYS A 32 0.01 8.82 -2.27
CA CYS A 32 -0.51 7.62 -2.90
C CYS A 32 0.62 6.62 -3.17
N LEU A 33 0.43 5.36 -2.78
CA LEU A 33 1.31 4.27 -3.20
C LEU A 33 1.33 4.12 -4.73
N VAL A 34 0.17 4.34 -5.35
CA VAL A 34 0.01 4.32 -6.82
C VAL A 34 -0.80 5.54 -7.25
N PRO A 35 -0.16 6.65 -7.67
CA PRO A 35 -0.86 7.84 -8.12
C PRO A 35 -1.44 7.68 -9.53
N ASN A 36 -2.38 8.56 -9.90
CA ASN A 36 -2.94 8.69 -11.26
C ASN A 36 -3.61 7.43 -11.83
N ILE A 37 -4.18 6.60 -10.94
CA ILE A 37 -4.82 5.36 -11.36
C ILE A 37 -6.08 5.60 -12.20
N LYS A 38 -6.18 4.86 -13.31
CA LYS A 38 -7.37 4.83 -14.17
C LYS A 38 -8.27 3.68 -13.75
N ILE A 39 -9.31 3.99 -12.98
CA ILE A 39 -10.32 2.99 -12.58
C ILE A 39 -11.33 2.83 -13.72
N PRO A 40 -11.61 1.60 -14.21
CA PRO A 40 -12.60 1.38 -15.24
C PRO A 40 -13.99 1.87 -14.82
N VAL A 41 -14.72 2.48 -15.76
CA VAL A 41 -16.08 2.98 -15.52
C VAL A 41 -16.99 1.80 -15.18
N LYS A 42 -17.67 1.86 -14.03
CA LYS A 42 -18.50 0.78 -13.43
C LYS A 42 -17.71 -0.36 -12.78
N PHE A 43 -16.40 -0.25 -12.60
CA PHE A 43 -15.66 -1.24 -11.81
C PHE A 43 -16.20 -1.27 -10.38
N ARG A 44 -16.74 -2.42 -9.98
CA ARG A 44 -17.19 -2.69 -8.61
C ARG A 44 -16.51 -3.94 -8.14
N ILE A 45 -15.82 -3.81 -7.02
CA ILE A 45 -15.16 -4.92 -6.38
C ILE A 45 -16.13 -5.56 -5.38
N SER A 46 -16.10 -6.89 -5.28
CA SER A 46 -16.84 -7.58 -4.22
C SER A 46 -16.15 -7.35 -2.88
N ASN A 47 -16.91 -7.42 -1.78
CA ASN A 47 -16.31 -7.33 -0.45
C ASN A 47 -15.21 -8.38 -0.28
N PHE A 48 -14.12 -7.95 0.32
CA PHE A 48 -13.00 -8.80 0.68
C PHE A 48 -13.10 -9.26 2.12
N GLU A 49 -12.73 -10.51 2.36
CA GLU A 49 -12.29 -10.85 3.69
C GLU A 49 -10.98 -10.11 3.94
N LYS A 50 -10.91 -9.37 5.04
CA LYS A 50 -9.75 -8.53 5.33
C LYS A 50 -8.67 -9.34 6.04
N TYR A 51 -7.46 -9.26 5.54
CA TYR A 51 -6.28 -9.81 6.18
C TYR A 51 -5.97 -9.05 7.46
N LYS A 52 -5.92 -9.79 8.57
CA LYS A 52 -5.64 -9.28 9.91
C LYS A 52 -4.19 -9.47 10.33
N GLY A 53 -3.38 -10.15 9.52
CA GLY A 53 -1.99 -10.47 9.85
C GLY A 53 -1.81 -11.76 10.63
N ASN A 54 -2.79 -12.67 10.68
CA ASN A 54 -2.73 -13.93 11.44
C ASN A 54 -3.12 -15.18 10.63
N THR A 55 -3.25 -15.06 9.32
CA THR A 55 -3.50 -16.19 8.40
C THR A 55 -2.36 -16.33 7.40
N PHE A 56 -2.37 -17.38 6.58
CA PHE A 56 -1.33 -17.62 5.58
C PHE A 56 -1.32 -16.54 4.49
N PRO A 57 -0.24 -15.76 4.36
CA PRO A 57 -0.20 -14.62 3.44
C PRO A 57 -0.30 -15.04 1.97
N MET A 58 0.29 -16.18 1.59
CA MET A 58 0.21 -16.68 0.21
C MET A 58 -1.22 -17.06 -0.18
N SER A 59 -1.96 -17.71 0.72
CA SER A 59 -3.37 -18.04 0.48
C SER A 59 -4.22 -16.78 0.30
N HIS A 60 -3.92 -15.72 1.06
CA HIS A 60 -4.60 -14.43 0.93
C HIS A 60 -4.32 -13.75 -0.41
N LEU A 61 -3.06 -13.74 -0.87
CA LEU A 61 -2.68 -13.23 -2.20
C LEU A 61 -3.40 -13.99 -3.32
N VAL A 62 -3.44 -15.33 -3.23
CA VAL A 62 -4.14 -16.18 -4.22
C VAL A 62 -5.64 -15.90 -4.23
N MET A 63 -6.28 -15.77 -3.06
CA MET A 63 -7.69 -15.40 -2.97
C MET A 63 -7.95 -14.05 -3.63
N TYR A 64 -7.11 -13.05 -3.34
CA TYR A 64 -7.23 -11.72 -3.94
C TYR A 64 -7.09 -11.76 -5.46
N ALA A 65 -6.06 -12.42 -5.97
CA ALA A 65 -5.82 -12.55 -7.41
C ALA A 65 -7.01 -13.22 -8.13
N ARG A 66 -7.63 -14.23 -7.51
CA ARG A 66 -8.86 -14.87 -8.04
C ARG A 66 -10.05 -13.92 -8.10
N LYS A 67 -10.25 -13.10 -7.06
CA LYS A 67 -11.31 -12.07 -7.04
C LYS A 67 -11.05 -10.96 -8.06
N MET A 68 -9.78 -10.69 -8.38
CA MET A 68 -9.34 -9.68 -9.33
C MET A 68 -8.98 -10.24 -10.71
N SER A 69 -9.47 -11.44 -11.05
CA SER A 69 -9.06 -12.17 -12.26
C SER A 69 -9.31 -11.43 -13.57
N THR A 70 -10.22 -10.46 -13.61
CA THR A 70 -10.49 -9.64 -14.80
C THR A 70 -9.51 -8.46 -14.97
N GLN A 71 -8.64 -8.23 -13.99
CA GLN A 71 -7.73 -7.09 -13.92
C GLN A 71 -6.27 -7.53 -13.75
N THR A 72 -5.94 -8.78 -14.08
CA THR A 72 -4.62 -9.38 -13.84
C THR A 72 -3.47 -8.66 -14.54
N GLU A 73 -3.75 -7.91 -15.61
CA GLU A 73 -2.76 -7.15 -16.37
C GLU A 73 -2.60 -5.70 -15.87
N ASN A 74 -3.39 -5.27 -14.87
CA ASN A 74 -3.38 -3.91 -14.35
C ASN A 74 -2.77 -3.87 -12.95
N ASP A 75 -1.45 -3.97 -12.87
CA ASP A 75 -0.67 -3.97 -11.61
C ASP A 75 -1.08 -2.82 -10.67
N GLN A 76 -1.24 -1.62 -11.23
CA GLN A 76 -1.61 -0.42 -10.49
C GLN A 76 -2.96 -0.58 -9.78
N LEU A 77 -3.95 -1.14 -10.48
CA LEU A 77 -5.28 -1.43 -9.95
C LEU A 77 -5.25 -2.53 -8.91
N LEU A 78 -4.45 -3.56 -9.14
CA LEU A 78 -4.25 -4.64 -8.18
C LEU A 78 -3.61 -4.13 -6.88
N ILE A 79 -2.61 -3.27 -6.95
CA ILE A 79 -1.97 -2.69 -5.75
C ILE A 79 -2.96 -1.75 -5.05
N TYR A 80 -3.59 -0.84 -5.78
CA TYR A 80 -4.50 0.15 -5.22
C TYR A 80 -5.66 -0.47 -4.44
N TYR A 81 -6.33 -1.50 -4.99
CA TYR A 81 -7.46 -2.16 -4.31
C TYR A 81 -7.02 -3.17 -3.24
N PHE A 82 -5.73 -3.52 -3.18
CA PHE A 82 -5.27 -4.42 -2.13
C PHE A 82 -5.43 -3.81 -0.74
N GLN A 83 -5.39 -2.48 -0.59
CA GLN A 83 -5.62 -1.82 0.69
C GLN A 83 -6.99 -2.15 1.31
N ASP A 84 -8.02 -2.37 0.47
CA ASP A 84 -9.38 -2.73 0.92
C ASP A 84 -9.45 -4.15 1.48
N ASN A 85 -8.44 -4.97 1.15
CA ASN A 85 -8.25 -6.33 1.65
C ASN A 85 -7.52 -6.37 2.98
N LEU A 86 -7.15 -5.24 3.58
CA LEU A 86 -6.35 -5.17 4.80
C LEU A 86 -7.10 -4.52 5.94
N THR A 87 -6.73 -4.85 7.17
CA THR A 87 -7.23 -4.18 8.37
C THR A 87 -6.16 -4.07 9.45
N GLY A 88 -6.37 -3.19 10.42
CA GLY A 88 -5.52 -3.03 11.60
C GLY A 88 -4.04 -2.82 11.24
N VAL A 89 -3.17 -3.63 11.86
CA VAL A 89 -1.72 -3.57 11.66
C VAL A 89 -1.33 -3.79 10.20
N SER A 90 -2.08 -4.64 9.47
CA SER A 90 -1.78 -4.90 8.07
C SER A 90 -2.09 -3.73 7.15
N LEU A 91 -3.18 -3.01 7.41
CA LEU A 91 -3.46 -1.77 6.69
C LEU A 91 -2.42 -0.69 7.01
N LYS A 92 -2.01 -0.56 8.28
CA LYS A 92 -0.96 0.37 8.69
C LYS A 92 0.37 0.09 7.98
N TRP A 93 0.72 -1.18 7.83
CA TRP A 93 1.91 -1.58 7.06
C TRP A 93 1.82 -1.12 5.59
N TYR A 94 0.67 -1.35 4.93
CA TYR A 94 0.46 -0.91 3.55
C TYR A 94 0.60 0.62 3.41
N MET A 95 0.04 1.39 4.35
CA MET A 95 0.15 2.85 4.38
C MET A 95 1.60 3.35 4.59
N GLY A 96 2.49 2.50 5.07
CA GLY A 96 3.92 2.81 5.24
C GLY A 96 4.78 2.46 4.02
N LEU A 97 4.21 1.87 2.97
CA LEU A 97 4.95 1.53 1.76
C LEU A 97 5.32 2.78 0.96
N ASP A 98 6.50 2.72 0.34
CA ASP A 98 7.02 3.77 -0.54
C ASP A 98 6.79 3.38 -2.01
N ASN A 99 6.23 4.31 -2.78
CA ASN A 99 5.94 4.13 -4.20
C ASN A 99 7.20 3.93 -5.07
N ALA A 100 8.38 4.28 -4.56
CA ALA A 100 9.64 4.05 -5.24
C ALA A 100 9.97 2.55 -5.38
N ASN A 101 9.52 1.73 -4.42
CA ASN A 101 9.93 0.33 -4.26
C ASN A 101 8.92 -0.69 -4.77
N VAL A 102 7.68 -0.28 -5.03
CA VAL A 102 6.59 -1.18 -5.46
C VAL A 102 6.03 -0.69 -6.78
N ARG A 103 6.48 -1.31 -7.89
CA ARG A 103 6.08 -0.89 -9.25
C ARG A 103 5.10 -1.87 -9.89
N THR A 104 5.26 -3.16 -9.60
CA THR A 104 4.41 -4.24 -10.11
C THR A 104 3.68 -4.96 -8.98
N PHE A 105 2.63 -5.71 -9.32
CA PHE A 105 1.94 -6.53 -8.32
C PHE A 105 2.84 -7.65 -7.78
N ASN A 106 3.83 -8.10 -8.55
CA ASN A 106 4.84 -9.05 -8.08
C ASN A 106 5.75 -8.43 -7.02
N ASP A 107 6.29 -7.22 -7.24
CA ASP A 107 7.12 -6.52 -6.23
C ASP A 107 6.33 -6.33 -4.92
N PHE A 108 5.04 -5.99 -5.06
CA PHE A 108 4.12 -5.88 -3.94
C PHE A 108 3.96 -7.22 -3.22
N GLY A 109 3.69 -8.29 -3.96
CA GLY A 109 3.51 -9.64 -3.43
C GLY A 109 4.73 -10.13 -2.65
N GLU A 110 5.94 -9.92 -3.18
CA GLU A 110 7.19 -10.26 -2.48
C GLU A 110 7.34 -9.48 -1.17
N THR A 111 7.07 -8.17 -1.21
CA THR A 111 7.15 -7.30 -0.03
C THR A 111 6.13 -7.73 1.04
N PHE A 112 4.92 -8.10 0.61
CA PHE A 112 3.87 -8.63 1.49
C PHE A 112 4.26 -9.97 2.12
N LEU A 113 4.74 -10.93 1.32
CA LEU A 113 5.17 -12.24 1.81
C LEU A 113 6.35 -12.11 2.77
N LYS A 114 7.31 -11.22 2.49
CA LYS A 114 8.43 -10.94 3.38
C LYS A 114 7.97 -10.34 4.71
N GLN A 115 7.03 -9.40 4.69
CA GLN A 115 6.47 -8.79 5.89
C GLN A 115 5.81 -9.82 6.82
N TYR A 116 5.07 -10.77 6.25
CA TYR A 116 4.29 -11.75 7.00
C TYR A 116 4.87 -13.15 6.98
N LYS A 117 6.18 -13.28 6.71
CA LYS A 117 6.87 -14.56 6.60
C LYS A 117 6.68 -15.44 7.85
N TYR A 118 6.71 -14.83 9.04
CA TYR A 118 6.51 -15.56 10.31
C TYR A 118 5.12 -16.19 10.48
N ASN A 119 4.13 -15.78 9.68
CA ASN A 119 2.81 -16.43 9.65
C ASN A 119 2.83 -17.74 8.83
N VAL A 120 3.88 -17.98 8.06
CA VAL A 120 4.14 -19.25 7.37
C VAL A 120 4.82 -20.23 8.32
N ASP A 121 5.68 -19.73 9.21
CA ASP A 121 6.56 -20.53 10.07
C ASP A 121 5.91 -20.97 11.41
N MET A 122 4.73 -20.43 11.77
CA MET A 122 4.09 -20.70 13.07
C MET A 122 3.03 -21.80 13.07
N ALA A 123 2.55 -22.26 11.92
CA ALA A 123 1.60 -23.37 11.87
C ALA A 123 2.39 -24.69 11.84
N PRO A 124 2.40 -25.50 12.91
CA PRO A 124 3.07 -26.78 12.87
C PRO A 124 2.43 -27.64 11.79
N ASP A 125 3.26 -28.23 10.93
CA ASP A 125 2.76 -29.14 9.91
C ASP A 125 2.26 -30.45 10.56
N ARG A 126 1.54 -31.27 9.78
CA ARG A 126 0.97 -32.53 10.29
C ARG A 126 2.03 -33.45 10.89
N ASP A 127 3.24 -33.45 10.36
CA ASP A 127 4.31 -34.35 10.80
C ASP A 127 5.00 -33.82 12.07
N GLN A 128 5.10 -32.50 12.24
CA GLN A 128 5.48 -31.84 13.48
C GLN A 128 4.43 -32.04 14.58
N LEU A 129 3.14 -31.98 14.25
CA LEU A 129 2.07 -32.30 15.20
C LEU A 129 2.11 -33.77 15.64
N ARG A 130 2.49 -34.67 14.73
CA ARG A 130 2.65 -36.10 15.01
C ARG A 130 3.86 -36.41 15.88
N SER A 131 4.93 -35.61 15.82
CA SER A 131 6.11 -35.80 16.67
C SER A 131 5.98 -35.16 18.06
N MET A 132 4.92 -34.37 18.29
CA MET A 132 4.57 -33.78 19.59
C MET A 132 3.61 -34.64 20.43
N LEU A 133 3.05 -35.71 19.85
CA LEU A 133 2.20 -36.71 20.51
C LEU A 133 3.01 -37.95 20.90
#